data_AF-A0A7X9VXS2-F1
#
_entry.id   AF-A0A7X9VXS2-F1
#
_cell.length_a   1.000
_cell.length_b   1.000
_cell.length_c   1.000
_cell.angle_alpha   90.00
_cell.angle_beta   90.00
_cell.angle_gamma   90.00
#
_symmetry.space_group_name_H-M   'P 1'
#
loop_
_entity.id
_entity.type
_entity.pdbx_description
1 polymer ?
#
loop_
_entity_poly.entity_id
_entity_poly.type
_entity_poly.pdbx_seq_one_letter_code
_entity_poly.pdbx_strand_id
1 'polypeptide(L)'
;MQPPTQPPMPSDLKAYTHDGIPAQETWLDCATADGGRLRVVLLAADPQAAAPLLARARSIAQALATHRNAALHFLWRAGRDSGDPEDPPAAFLEHFVPSDLVVSTDGGYVLHLTPRDATWFMDGYWPSVQFAVDDVPIAWVCES
;
A
#
# COMPACT_ATOMS: atom_id res chain seq x y z
N MET A 1 -42.44 -6.42 11.07
CA MET A 1 -41.27 -6.45 10.18
C MET A 1 -40.16 -5.67 10.87
N GLN A 2 -39.11 -6.34 11.35
CA GLN A 2 -37.92 -5.65 11.86
C GLN A 2 -37.14 -5.10 10.67
N PRO A 3 -36.62 -3.86 10.72
CA PRO A 3 -35.68 -3.39 9.71
C PRO A 3 -34.42 -4.26 9.75
N PRO A 4 -33.76 -4.50 8.60
CA PRO A 4 -32.53 -5.28 8.57
C PRO A 4 -31.49 -4.63 9.48
N THR A 5 -30.95 -5.41 10.41
CA THR A 5 -29.88 -4.99 11.30
C THR A 5 -28.67 -4.66 10.44
N GLN A 6 -28.42 -3.36 10.26
CA GLN A 6 -27.25 -2.88 9.55
C GLN A 6 -26.02 -3.41 10.30
N PRO A 7 -25.10 -4.14 9.63
CA PRO A 7 -23.90 -4.64 10.29
C PRO A 7 -23.16 -3.45 10.91
N PRO A 8 -22.56 -3.62 12.10
CA PRO A 8 -21.86 -2.52 12.77
C PRO A 8 -20.80 -1.97 11.82
N MET A 9 -20.90 -0.67 11.53
CA MET A 9 -19.87 0.03 10.77
C MET A 9 -18.52 -0.13 11.48
N PRO A 10 -17.42 -0.40 10.78
CA PRO A 10 -16.09 -0.37 11.40
C PRO A 10 -15.89 1.03 11.99
N SER A 11 -15.76 1.14 13.31
CA SER A 11 -15.72 2.39 14.08
C SER A 11 -14.56 3.32 13.72
N ASP A 12 -13.64 2.88 12.87
CA ASP A 12 -12.33 3.50 12.66
C ASP A 12 -12.15 4.04 11.22
N LEU A 13 -13.21 4.04 10.40
CA LEU A 13 -13.19 4.68 9.07
C LEU A 13 -13.45 6.18 9.19
N LYS A 14 -12.56 6.99 8.63
CA LYS A 14 -12.66 8.44 8.58
C LYS A 14 -12.79 8.92 7.13
N ALA A 15 -13.71 9.83 6.85
CA ALA A 15 -13.80 10.46 5.55
C ALA A 15 -12.49 11.18 5.18
N TYR A 16 -12.02 10.97 3.96
CA TYR A 16 -10.76 11.48 3.43
C TYR A 16 -10.90 11.87 1.95
N THR A 17 -9.93 12.60 1.42
CA THR A 17 -9.83 12.90 -0.01
C THR A 17 -8.42 12.56 -0.45
N HIS A 18 -8.30 11.60 -1.36
CA HIS A 18 -7.04 11.17 -1.94
C HIS A 18 -6.97 11.68 -3.38
N ASP A 19 -6.07 12.62 -3.67
CA ASP A 19 -5.89 13.21 -5.01
C ASP A 19 -7.18 13.73 -5.65
N GLY A 20 -8.03 14.36 -4.84
CA GLY A 20 -9.33 14.88 -5.26
C GLY A 20 -10.45 13.82 -5.33
N ILE A 21 -10.16 12.56 -5.03
CA ILE A 21 -11.11 11.45 -5.01
C ILE A 21 -11.66 11.25 -3.58
N PRO A 22 -12.99 11.24 -3.37
CA PRO A 22 -13.58 10.87 -2.09
C PRO A 22 -13.18 9.46 -1.66
N ALA A 23 -12.69 9.34 -0.43
CA ALA A 23 -12.14 8.10 0.11
C ALA A 23 -12.49 7.93 1.60
N GLN A 24 -12.21 6.74 2.13
CA GLN A 24 -12.15 6.49 3.57
C GLN A 24 -10.71 6.17 3.98
N GLU A 25 -10.29 6.65 5.14
CA GLU A 25 -8.98 6.40 5.74
C GLU A 25 -9.14 5.61 7.02
N THR A 26 -8.21 4.70 7.28
CA THR A 26 -8.06 4.01 8.57
C THR A 26 -6.62 3.52 8.76
N TRP A 27 -6.38 2.78 9.84
CA TRP A 27 -5.08 2.21 10.17
C TRP A 27 -5.21 0.72 10.49
N LEU A 28 -4.24 -0.07 10.07
CA LEU A 28 -4.11 -1.48 10.44
C LEU A 28 -2.80 -1.68 11.22
N ASP A 29 -2.87 -2.40 12.33
CA ASP A 29 -1.65 -2.83 13.01
C ASP A 29 -0.94 -3.88 12.14
N CYS A 30 0.32 -3.63 11.83
CA CYS A 30 1.13 -4.49 10.97
C CYS A 30 2.61 -4.31 11.29
N ALA A 31 3.22 -5.31 11.94
CA ALA A 31 4.62 -5.25 12.38
C ALA A 31 5.64 -5.06 11.23
N THR A 32 5.25 -5.36 9.99
CA THR A 32 6.10 -5.17 8.80
C THR A 32 6.04 -3.72 8.28
N ALA A 33 5.01 -2.96 8.64
CA ALA A 33 4.86 -1.57 8.23
C ALA A 33 5.69 -0.62 9.10
N ASP A 34 5.88 0.60 8.60
CA ASP A 34 6.57 1.66 9.31
C ASP A 34 5.89 1.95 10.67
N GLY A 35 6.69 2.06 11.72
CA GLY A 35 6.17 2.20 13.09
C GLY A 35 5.21 1.09 13.56
N GLY A 36 5.15 -0.05 12.86
CA GLY A 36 4.23 -1.16 13.17
C GLY A 36 2.78 -0.92 12.79
N ARG A 37 2.48 0.12 11.99
CA ARG A 37 1.11 0.45 11.55
C ARG A 37 1.07 0.84 10.08
N LEU A 38 0.11 0.31 9.36
CA LEU A 38 -0.10 0.60 7.94
C LEU A 38 -1.27 1.58 7.81
N ARG A 39 -1.02 2.73 7.19
CA ARG A 39 -2.08 3.65 6.78
C ARG A 39 -2.85 3.02 5.62
N VAL A 40 -4.18 3.02 5.70
CA VAL A 40 -5.03 2.44 4.65
C VAL A 40 -5.98 3.51 4.12
N VAL A 41 -5.95 3.72 2.83
CA VAL A 41 -6.87 4.58 2.08
C VAL A 41 -7.71 3.70 1.17
N LEU A 42 -9.03 3.84 1.26
CA LEU A 42 -10.02 3.06 0.52
C LEU A 42 -10.73 4.03 -0.43
N LEU A 43 -10.62 3.82 -1.74
CA LEU A 43 -11.20 4.71 -2.75
C LEU A 43 -12.71 4.53 -2.88
N ALA A 44 -13.43 4.79 -1.79
CA ALA A 44 -14.87 4.73 -1.68
C ALA A 44 -15.39 5.95 -0.93
N ALA A 45 -16.45 6.57 -1.44
CA ALA A 45 -16.99 7.81 -0.89
C ALA A 45 -17.67 7.61 0.47
N ASP A 46 -18.26 6.42 0.71
CA ASP A 46 -18.99 6.12 1.93
C ASP A 46 -18.48 4.84 2.63
N PRO A 47 -18.72 4.71 3.95
CA PRO A 47 -18.25 3.56 4.72
C PRO A 47 -18.79 2.20 4.27
N GLN A 48 -19.99 2.15 3.69
CA GLN A 48 -20.60 0.89 3.26
C GLN A 48 -19.92 0.36 2.00
N ALA A 49 -19.62 1.24 1.04
CA ALA A 49 -18.82 0.92 -0.13
C ALA A 49 -17.35 0.60 0.22
N ALA A 50 -16.83 1.17 1.31
CA ALA A 50 -15.46 0.91 1.77
C ALA A 50 -15.27 -0.46 2.45
N ALA A 51 -16.33 -1.08 2.97
CA ALA A 51 -16.27 -2.37 3.67
C ALA A 51 -15.56 -3.50 2.90
N PRO A 52 -15.89 -3.79 1.61
CA PRO A 52 -15.15 -4.78 0.83
C PRO A 52 -13.68 -4.40 0.59
N LEU A 53 -13.38 -3.11 0.41
CA LEU A 53 -12.00 -2.64 0.23
C LEU A 53 -11.18 -2.80 1.52
N LEU A 54 -11.80 -2.59 2.68
CA LEU A 54 -11.16 -2.83 3.97
C LEU A 54 -10.86 -4.33 4.18
N ALA A 55 -11.76 -5.21 3.76
CA ALA A 55 -11.50 -6.65 3.78
C ALA A 55 -10.31 -7.02 2.89
N ARG A 56 -10.23 -6.44 1.69
CA ARG A 56 -9.08 -6.59 0.78
C ARG A 56 -7.79 -6.06 1.39
N ALA A 57 -7.81 -4.86 1.99
CA ALA A 57 -6.66 -4.26 2.67
C ALA A 57 -6.13 -5.15 3.80
N ARG A 58 -7.02 -5.77 4.59
CA ARG A 58 -6.64 -6.73 5.65
C ARG A 58 -5.96 -7.97 5.08
N SER A 59 -6.45 -8.49 3.95
CA SER A 59 -5.81 -9.62 3.26
C SER A 59 -4.39 -9.26 2.79
N ILE A 60 -4.22 -8.09 2.19
CA ILE A 60 -2.91 -7.59 1.74
C ILE A 60 -1.98 -7.40 2.94
N ALA A 61 -2.48 -6.82 4.04
CA ALA A 61 -1.70 -6.61 5.25
C ALA A 61 -1.20 -7.91 5.90
N GLN A 62 -1.98 -9.00 5.81
CA GLN A 62 -1.55 -10.32 6.28
C GLN A 62 -0.39 -10.90 5.46
N ALA A 63 -0.33 -10.59 4.17
CA ALA A 63 0.73 -11.01 3.24
C ALA A 63 1.74 -9.88 2.94
N LEU A 64 1.80 -8.84 3.77
CA LEU A 64 2.51 -7.60 3.43
C LEU A 64 4.00 -7.81 3.18
N ALA A 65 4.65 -8.71 3.92
CA ALA A 65 6.06 -9.05 3.70
C ALA A 65 6.31 -9.58 2.27
N THR A 66 5.40 -10.41 1.76
CA THR A 66 5.48 -10.95 0.40
C THR A 66 5.25 -9.85 -0.65
N HIS A 67 4.23 -9.01 -0.48
CA HIS A 67 3.96 -7.90 -1.40
C HIS A 67 5.08 -6.86 -1.39
N ARG A 68 5.64 -6.54 -0.21
CA ARG A 68 6.84 -5.71 -0.08
C ARG A 68 8.00 -6.30 -0.86
N ASN A 69 8.28 -7.60 -0.70
CA ASN A 69 9.37 -8.23 -1.43
C ASN A 69 9.15 -8.17 -2.95
N ALA A 70 7.94 -8.46 -3.43
CA ALA A 70 7.59 -8.34 -4.84
C ALA A 70 7.76 -6.90 -5.37
N ALA A 71 7.32 -5.89 -4.61
CA ALA A 71 7.51 -4.48 -4.95
C ALA A 71 8.99 -4.11 -5.08
N LEU A 72 9.82 -4.54 -4.13
CA LEU A 72 11.24 -4.19 -4.13
C LEU A 72 12.01 -4.87 -5.27
N HIS A 73 11.72 -6.14 -5.56
CA HIS A 73 12.28 -6.80 -6.74
C HIS A 73 11.79 -6.17 -8.05
N PHE A 74 10.56 -5.65 -8.10
CA PHE A 74 10.06 -4.91 -9.25
C PHE A 74 10.80 -3.58 -9.43
N LEU A 75 10.92 -2.78 -8.35
CA LEU A 75 11.64 -1.51 -8.35
C LEU A 75 13.10 -1.66 -8.73
N TRP A 76 13.79 -2.65 -8.16
CA TRP A 76 15.18 -2.94 -8.49
C TRP A 76 15.36 -3.19 -9.98
N ARG A 77 14.55 -4.08 -10.57
CA ARG A 77 14.62 -4.37 -12.00
C ARG A 77 14.30 -3.16 -12.88
N ALA A 78 13.43 -2.27 -12.42
CA ALA A 78 13.06 -1.07 -13.16
C ALA A 78 14.16 0.01 -13.10
N GLY A 79 14.93 0.08 -12.01
CA GLY A 79 15.96 1.09 -11.79
C GLY A 79 17.41 0.63 -12.02
N ARG A 80 17.65 -0.67 -12.18
CA ARG A 80 19.01 -1.21 -12.34
C ARG A 80 19.64 -0.84 -13.68
N ASP A 81 20.93 -0.59 -13.65
CA ASP A 81 21.77 -0.42 -14.84
C ASP A 81 22.37 -1.76 -15.31
N SER A 82 23.01 -1.76 -16.49
CA SER A 82 23.61 -2.98 -17.08
C SER A 82 24.78 -3.57 -16.28
N GLY A 83 25.34 -2.83 -15.32
CA GLY A 83 26.42 -3.28 -14.44
C GLY A 83 25.94 -3.80 -13.08
N ASP A 84 24.66 -3.60 -12.76
CA ASP A 84 24.09 -3.99 -11.48
C ASP A 84 23.74 -5.50 -11.43
N PRO A 85 23.73 -6.11 -10.24
CA PRO A 85 23.29 -7.48 -10.10
C PRO A 85 21.82 -7.66 -10.55
N GLU A 86 21.53 -8.82 -11.12
CA GLU A 86 20.15 -9.17 -11.53
C GLU A 86 19.19 -9.19 -10.33
N ASP A 87 19.67 -9.72 -9.20
CA ASP A 87 18.92 -9.74 -7.95
C ASP A 87 19.24 -8.51 -7.08
N PRO A 88 18.23 -7.94 -6.38
CA PRO A 88 18.45 -6.80 -5.51
C PRO A 88 19.40 -7.17 -4.37
N PRO A 89 20.36 -6.29 -4.02
CA PRO A 89 21.20 -6.50 -2.85
C PRO A 89 20.35 -6.46 -1.58
N ALA A 90 20.73 -7.23 -0.56
CA ALA A 90 20.02 -7.25 0.72
C ALA A 90 19.90 -5.85 1.34
N ALA A 91 20.92 -5.01 1.19
CA ALA A 91 20.91 -3.62 1.64
C ALA A 91 19.80 -2.78 1.00
N PHE A 92 19.44 -3.03 -0.27
CA PHE A 92 18.29 -2.40 -0.91
C PHE A 92 16.98 -2.93 -0.32
N LEU A 93 16.87 -4.25 -0.16
CA LEU A 93 15.67 -4.89 0.36
C LEU A 93 15.33 -4.47 1.80
N GLU A 94 16.33 -4.19 2.64
CA GLU A 94 16.14 -3.76 4.03
C GLU A 94 15.80 -2.27 4.18
N HIS A 95 16.00 -1.50 3.10
CA HIS A 95 15.96 -0.04 3.15
C HIS A 95 14.58 0.59 3.17
N PHE A 96 13.57 -0.16 2.72
CA PHE A 96 12.23 0.36 2.53
C PHE A 96 11.24 -0.35 3.43
N VAL A 97 10.32 0.40 4.01
CA VAL A 97 9.23 -0.13 4.83
C VAL A 97 7.88 0.33 4.26
N PRO A 98 6.88 -0.56 4.16
CA PRO A 98 5.52 -0.17 3.81
C PRO A 98 4.96 0.90 4.74
N SER A 99 4.38 1.96 4.21
CA SER A 99 3.79 3.05 5.00
C SER A 99 2.29 3.21 4.73
N ASP A 100 1.92 3.24 3.46
CA ASP A 100 0.56 3.47 3.01
C ASP A 100 0.11 2.40 2.02
N LEU A 101 -1.16 2.03 2.12
CA LEU A 101 -1.85 1.14 1.20
C LEU A 101 -3.11 1.84 0.68
N VAL A 102 -3.15 2.13 -0.61
CA VAL A 102 -4.32 2.70 -1.29
C VAL A 102 -5.03 1.59 -2.05
N VAL A 103 -6.27 1.27 -1.70
CA VAL A 103 -7.05 0.20 -2.34
C VAL A 103 -8.12 0.79 -3.26
N SER A 104 -8.06 0.38 -4.52
CA SER A 104 -8.98 0.81 -5.58
C SER A 104 -10.24 -0.06 -5.62
N THR A 105 -11.31 0.46 -6.23
CA THR A 105 -12.62 -0.22 -6.32
C THR A 105 -12.60 -1.48 -7.18
N ASP A 106 -11.60 -1.63 -8.06
CA ASP A 106 -11.35 -2.82 -8.87
C ASP A 106 -10.55 -3.92 -8.13
N GLY A 107 -10.13 -3.64 -6.89
CA GLY A 107 -9.34 -4.55 -6.06
C GLY A 107 -7.83 -4.49 -6.30
N GLY A 108 -7.37 -3.69 -7.27
CA GLY A 108 -5.97 -3.27 -7.37
C GLY A 108 -5.59 -2.31 -6.25
N TYR A 109 -4.29 -2.09 -6.07
CA TYR A 109 -3.81 -1.26 -4.97
C TYR A 109 -2.46 -0.61 -5.26
N VAL A 110 -2.14 0.44 -4.51
CA VAL A 110 -0.83 1.07 -4.50
C VAL A 110 -0.21 0.89 -3.13
N LEU A 111 1.04 0.44 -3.10
CA LEU A 111 1.84 0.30 -1.88
C LEU A 111 2.92 1.38 -1.86
N HIS A 112 2.85 2.28 -0.88
CA HIS A 112 3.89 3.27 -0.64
C HIS A 112 4.98 2.67 0.25
N LEU A 113 6.23 2.98 -0.10
CA LEU A 113 7.41 2.44 0.55
C LEU A 113 8.27 3.59 1.05
N THR A 114 8.23 3.83 2.36
CA THR A 114 9.09 4.84 2.99
C THR A 114 10.54 4.35 3.01
N PRO A 115 11.48 5.10 2.42
CA PRO A 115 12.91 4.83 2.58
C PRO A 115 13.38 5.18 3.99
N ARG A 116 14.33 4.42 4.54
CA ARG A 116 14.95 4.72 5.84
C ARG A 116 15.85 5.94 5.81
N ASP A 117 16.48 6.19 4.66
CA ASP A 117 17.31 7.37 4.38
C ASP A 117 17.46 7.58 2.85
N ALA A 118 18.23 8.58 2.46
CA ALA A 118 18.45 8.98 1.07
C ALA A 118 19.49 8.16 0.28
N THR A 119 19.83 6.93 0.71
CA THR A 119 20.82 6.08 0.02
C THR A 119 20.38 5.67 -1.38
N TRP A 120 19.08 5.35 -1.55
CA TRP A 120 18.55 4.80 -2.81
C TRP A 120 17.56 5.72 -3.53
N PHE A 121 16.98 6.69 -2.82
CA PHE A 121 16.09 7.71 -3.37
C PHE A 121 16.54 9.09 -2.88
N MET A 122 16.24 10.12 -3.67
CA MET A 122 16.51 11.50 -3.26
C MET A 122 15.78 11.82 -1.95
N ASP A 123 16.39 12.68 -1.13
CA ASP A 123 15.76 13.11 0.11
C ASP A 123 14.40 13.76 -0.16
N GLY A 124 13.40 13.38 0.64
CA GLY A 124 12.01 13.77 0.45
C GLY A 124 11.25 13.01 -0.63
N TYR A 125 11.88 12.09 -1.37
CA TYR A 125 11.20 11.26 -2.38
C TYR A 125 11.03 9.81 -1.90
N TRP A 126 9.92 9.18 -2.27
CA TRP A 126 9.65 7.77 -1.96
C TRP A 126 8.98 7.05 -3.12
N PRO A 127 9.25 5.76 -3.33
CA PRO A 127 8.56 4.98 -4.34
C PRO A 127 7.16 4.55 -3.88
N SER A 128 6.23 4.55 -4.83
CA SER A 128 4.93 3.86 -4.75
C SER A 128 4.87 2.80 -5.85
N VAL A 129 4.34 1.62 -5.53
CA VAL A 129 4.22 0.51 -6.50
C VAL A 129 2.75 0.15 -6.67
N GLN A 130 2.28 0.17 -7.91
CA GLN A 130 0.93 -0.26 -8.27
C GLN A 130 0.90 -1.76 -8.51
N PHE A 131 -0.11 -2.40 -7.93
CA PHE A 131 -0.42 -3.80 -8.06
C PHE A 131 -1.78 -4.00 -8.73
N ALA A 132 -1.84 -4.98 -9.61
CA ALA A 132 -3.10 -5.50 -10.14
C ALA A 132 -3.87 -6.31 -9.07
N VAL A 133 -5.12 -6.66 -9.39
CA VAL A 133 -6.01 -7.41 -8.48
C VAL A 133 -5.48 -8.82 -8.15
N ASP A 134 -4.59 -9.37 -8.97
CA ASP A 134 -3.91 -10.65 -8.78
C ASP A 134 -2.55 -10.53 -8.05
N ASP A 135 -2.32 -9.39 -7.39
CA ASP A 135 -1.13 -9.11 -6.57
C ASP A 135 0.19 -9.04 -7.36
N VAL A 136 0.11 -8.83 -8.68
CA VAL A 136 1.27 -8.62 -9.56
C VAL A 136 1.62 -7.12 -9.61
N PRO A 137 2.89 -6.73 -9.35
CA PRO A 137 3.35 -5.36 -9.60
C PRO A 137 3.27 -5.02 -11.09
N ILE A 138 2.67 -3.89 -11.44
CA ILE A 138 2.44 -3.48 -12.84
C ILE A 138 3.06 -2.13 -13.20
N ALA A 139 3.22 -1.24 -12.23
CA ALA A 139 3.81 0.09 -12.43
C ALA A 139 4.41 0.60 -11.12
N TRP A 140 5.25 1.63 -11.21
CA TRP A 140 5.75 2.36 -10.05
C TRP A 140 5.85 3.85 -10.38
N VAL A 141 5.77 4.67 -9.34
CA VAL A 141 5.94 6.12 -9.40
C VAL A 141 6.89 6.55 -8.28
N CYS A 142 7.63 7.63 -8.53
CA CYS A 142 8.40 8.33 -7.51
C CYS A 142 7.57 9.53 -7.05
N GLU A 143 7.24 9.56 -5.76
CA GLU A 143 6.45 10.61 -5.12
C GLU A 143 7.37 11.59 -4.37
N SER A 144 6.85 12.78 -4.02
CA SER A 144 7.53 13.84 -3.26
C SER A 144 6.59 14.61 -2.34
#